data_AF-A0A1M5DUM3-F1
#
_entry.id   AF-A0A1M5DUM3-F1
#
_cell.length_a   1.000
_cell.length_b   1.000
_cell.length_c   1.000
_cell.angle_alpha   90.00
_cell.angle_beta   90.00
_cell.angle_gamma   90.00
#
_symmetry.space_group_name_H-M   'P 1'
#
loop_
_entity.id
_entity.type
_entity.pdbx_description
1 polymer ?
#
loop_
_entity_poly.entity_id
_entity_poly.type
_entity_poly.pdbx_seq_one_letter_code
_entity_poly.pdbx_strand_id
1 'polypeptide(L)' 'MEEQTPHLAGRPKREKLIAIKMTKATLFLTEPELSRLLAKDPALWTEAVRRGKYMKRARAARGPKIKEGADRD' A
#
# COMPACT_ATOMS: atom_id res chain seq x y z
N MET A 1 -23.42 -16.05 -23.25
CA MET A 1 -23.89 -15.69 -21.90
C MET A 1 -22.67 -15.21 -21.14
N GLU A 2 -22.29 -13.94 -21.33
CA GLU A 2 -21.44 -13.20 -20.39
C GLU A 2 -21.99 -11.77 -20.41
N GLU A 3 -22.40 -11.33 -19.23
CA GLU A 3 -23.31 -10.22 -19.02
C GLU A 3 -22.64 -8.85 -19.22
N GLN A 4 -23.48 -7.90 -19.65
CA GLN A 4 -23.20 -6.48 -19.76
C GLN A 4 -22.84 -5.87 -18.40
N THR A 5 -21.92 -4.89 -18.40
CA THR A 5 -22.07 -3.73 -17.52
C THR A 5 -21.92 -2.42 -18.32
N PRO A 6 -22.96 -1.58 -18.37
CA PRO A 6 -22.94 -0.29 -19.07
C PRO A 6 -22.17 0.76 -18.26
N HIS A 7 -21.20 1.42 -18.88
CA HIS A 7 -20.43 2.49 -18.26
C HIS A 7 -21.17 3.83 -18.41
N LEU A 8 -22.10 4.10 -17.50
CA LEU A 8 -22.68 5.43 -17.29
C LEU A 8 -22.16 6.02 -15.96
N ALA A 9 -21.82 7.30 -16.03
CA ALA A 9 -21.66 8.27 -14.93
C ALA A 9 -20.38 8.23 -14.06
N GLY A 10 -19.53 9.24 -14.26
CA GLY A 10 -18.46 9.66 -13.34
C GLY A 10 -17.08 9.62 -13.98
N ARG A 11 -16.28 10.69 -13.82
CA ARG A 11 -14.83 10.59 -14.13
C ARG A 11 -14.28 9.40 -13.34
N PRO A 12 -13.53 8.47 -13.95
CA PRO A 12 -13.02 7.31 -13.23
C PRO A 12 -12.27 7.80 -12.01
N LYS A 13 -12.71 7.35 -10.83
CA LYS A 13 -12.05 7.66 -9.56
C LYS A 13 -10.60 7.25 -9.74
N ARG A 14 -9.66 8.20 -9.71
CA ARG A 14 -8.24 7.91 -9.89
C ARG A 14 -7.83 6.93 -8.79
N GLU A 15 -7.70 5.66 -9.16
CA GLU A 15 -7.33 4.62 -8.21
C GLU A 15 -5.90 4.90 -7.75
N LYS A 16 -5.69 4.81 -6.44
CA LYS A 16 -4.40 5.09 -5.85
C LYS A 16 -3.47 3.93 -6.17
N LEU A 17 -2.47 4.19 -7.01
CA LEU A 17 -1.42 3.23 -7.34
C LEU A 17 -0.40 3.14 -6.21
N ILE A 18 0.00 1.91 -5.89
CA ILE A 18 1.06 1.56 -4.95
C ILE A 18 2.27 1.15 -5.78
N ALA A 19 3.37 1.89 -5.62
CA ALA A 19 4.64 1.56 -6.27
C ALA A 19 5.41 0.52 -5.44
N ILE A 20 5.68 -0.64 -6.04
CA ILE A 20 6.46 -1.73 -5.45
C ILE A 20 7.78 -1.82 -6.21
N LYS A 21 8.86 -1.40 -5.55
CA LYS A 21 10.21 -1.48 -6.11
C LYS A 21 10.74 -2.90 -5.96
N MET A 22 11.08 -3.52 -7.08
CA MET A 22 11.78 -4.80 -7.16
C MET A 22 13.18 -4.56 -7.73
N THR A 23 14.05 -5.58 -7.66
CA THR A 23 15.44 -5.47 -8.13
C THR A 23 15.55 -5.09 -9.61
N LYS A 24 14.61 -5.52 -10.46
CA LYS A 24 14.67 -5.34 -11.93
C LYS A 24 13.57 -4.44 -12.51
N ALA A 25 12.54 -4.12 -11.73
CA ALA A 25 11.36 -3.40 -12.20
C ALA A 25 10.66 -2.67 -11.05
N THR A 26 9.85 -1.67 -11.38
CA THR A 26 8.91 -1.06 -10.43
C THR A 26 7.51 -1.39 -10.89
N LEU A 27 6.76 -2.12 -10.05
CA LEU A 27 5.36 -2.45 -10.31
C LEU A 27 4.48 -1.34 -9.75
N PHE A 28 3.41 -1.01 -10.46
CA PHE A 28 2.35 -0.14 -9.97
C PHE A 28 1.07 -0.95 -9.91
N LEU A 29 0.57 -1.18 -8.71
CA LEU A 29 -0.64 -1.98 -8.47
C LEU A 29 -1.63 -1.17 -7.66
N THR A 30 -2.91 -1.39 -7.92
CA THR A 30 -3.99 -0.92 -7.05
C THR A 30 -4.10 -1.83 -5.82
N GLU A 31 -4.75 -1.34 -4.76
CA GLU A 31 -5.00 -2.14 -3.56
C GLU A 31 -5.85 -3.41 -3.85
N PRO A 32 -6.92 -3.36 -4.67
CA PRO A 32 -7.66 -4.56 -5.08
C PRO A 32 -6.80 -5.58 -5.84
N GLU A 33 -5.96 -5.13 -6.78
CA GLU A 33 -5.07 -6.03 -7.53
C GLU A 33 -4.06 -6.72 -6.63
N LEU A 34 -3.43 -5.96 -5.71
CA LEU A 34 -2.50 -6.52 -4.75
C LEU A 34 -3.19 -7.51 -3.80
N SER A 35 -4.40 -7.20 -3.37
CA SER A 35 -5.20 -8.10 -2.53
C SER A 35 -5.55 -9.41 -3.25
N ARG A 36 -5.98 -9.33 -4.51
CA ARG A 36 -6.26 -10.51 -5.35
C ARG A 36 -5.00 -11.34 -5.61
N LEU A 37 -3.85 -10.70 -5.81
CA LEU A 37 -2.58 -11.39 -6.04
C LEU A 37 -2.18 -12.19 -4.80
N LEU A 38 -2.24 -11.57 -3.63
CA LEU A 38 -1.85 -12.23 -2.38
C LEU A 38 -2.90 -13.21 -1.86
N ALA A 39 -4.16 -13.10 -2.26
CA ALA A 39 -5.19 -14.10 -1.94
C ALA A 39 -4.84 -15.50 -2.49
N LYS A 40 -3.98 -15.58 -3.51
CA LYS A 40 -3.47 -16.87 -4.04
C LYS A 40 -2.55 -17.60 -3.07
N ASP A 41 -1.94 -16.89 -2.11
CA ASP A 41 -1.09 -17.46 -1.07
C ASP A 41 -1.42 -16.83 0.30
N PRO A 42 -2.34 -17.43 1.07
CA PRO A 42 -2.74 -16.93 2.38
C PRO A 42 -1.61 -16.89 3.42
N ALA A 43 -0.62 -17.77 3.30
CA ALA A 43 0.53 -17.80 4.22
C ALA A 43 1.41 -16.56 3.99
N LEU A 44 1.67 -16.22 2.73
CA LEU A 44 2.37 -15.00 2.36
C LEU A 44 1.63 -13.74 2.81
N TRP A 45 0.30 -13.70 2.67
CA TRP A 45 -0.53 -12.59 3.16
C TRP A 45 -0.36 -12.38 4.67
N THR A 46 -0.48 -13.46 5.44
CA THR A 46 -0.37 -13.43 6.90
C THR A 46 1.00 -12.90 7.34
N GLU A 47 2.07 -13.37 6.69
CA GLU A 47 3.43 -12.95 6.99
C GLU A 47 3.68 -11.48 6.61
N ALA A 48 3.14 -11.02 5.47
CA ALA A 48 3.22 -9.62 5.07
C ALA A 48 2.54 -8.68 6.09
N VAL A 49 1.36 -9.07 6.60
CA VAL A 49 0.65 -8.32 7.65
C VAL A 49 1.48 -8.26 8.95
N ARG A 50 2.08 -9.38 9.35
CA ARG A 50 2.93 -9.46 10.56
C ARG A 50 4.12 -8.50 10.46
N ARG A 51 4.82 -8.50 9.33
CA ARG A 51 5.94 -7.58 9.04
C ARG A 51 5.50 -6.12 9.09
N GLY A 52 4.35 -5.81 8.47
CA GLY A 52 3.80 -4.46 8.48
C GLY A 52 3.51 -3.94 9.89
N LYS A 53 2.93 -4.77 10.77
CA LYS A 53 2.71 -4.43 12.18
C LYS A 53 4.02 -4.16 12.92
N TYR A 54 5.02 -5.03 12.74
CA TYR A 54 6.33 -4.84 13.36
C TYR A 54 6.99 -3.52 12.92
N MET A 55 7.01 -3.23 11.62
CA MET A 55 7.58 -1.98 11.10
C MET A 55 6.85 -0.73 11.63
N LYS A 56 5.50 -0.77 11.70
CA LYS A 56 4.72 0.34 12.28
C LYS A 56 5.06 0.56 13.76
N ARG A 57 5.17 -0.52 14.54
CA ARG A 57 5.58 -0.46 15.95
C ARG A 57 7.00 0.09 16.10
N ALA A 58 7.94 -0.40 15.31
CA ALA A 58 9.31 0.10 15.31
C ALA A 58 9.39 1.59 14.94
N ARG A 59 8.57 2.04 13.99
CA ARG A 59 8.47 3.46 13.61
C ARG A 59 7.88 4.32 14.73
N ALA A 60 6.85 3.83 15.41
CA ALA A 60 6.23 4.53 16.55
C ALA A 60 7.19 4.60 17.75
N ALA A 61 7.90 3.50 18.05
CA ALA A 61 8.88 3.43 19.14
C ALA A 61 10.09 4.35 18.93
N ARG A 62 10.44 4.66 17.67
CA ARG A 62 11.50 5.64 17.36
C ARG A 62 11.09 7.10 17.61
N GLY A 63 9.85 7.35 18.04
CA GLY A 63 9.29 8.67 18.33
C GLY A 63 9.26 9.59 17.09
N PRO A 64 8.51 10.68 17.12
CA PRO A 64 8.83 11.80 16.25
C PRO A 64 10.26 12.23 16.59
N LYS A 65 11.16 12.32 15.61
CA LYS A 65 12.35 13.15 15.76
C LYS A 65 11.84 14.58 15.96
N ILE A 66 11.68 15.00 17.22
CA ILE A 66 11.52 16.41 17.55
C ILE A 66 12.74 17.08 16.94
N LYS A 67 12.52 17.94 15.92
CA LYS A 67 13.56 18.85 15.46
C LYS A 67 13.68 19.92 16.54
N GLU A 68 14.42 19.62 17.60
CA GLU A 68 14.84 20.62 18.58
C GLU A 68 15.96 21.43 17.93
N GLY A 69 15.67 22.68 17.57
CA GLY A 69 16.65 23.59 16.98
C GLY A 69 16.11 24.40 15.79
N ALA A 70 15.09 25.22 16.02
CA ALA A 70 14.84 26.42 15.23
C ALA A 70 14.10 27.39 16.17
N ASP A 71 14.51 28.66 16.18
CA ASP A 71 14.04 29.75 17.05
C ASP A 71 14.63 29.78 18.48
N ARG A 72 15.92 30.13 18.54
CA ARG A 72 16.35 31.22 19.44
C ARG A 72 16.99 32.29 18.58
N ASP A 73 16.27 33.38 18.38
CA ASP A 73 16.80 34.73 18.12
C ASP A 73 15.91 35.72 18.88
#